data_AF-A0A2A8BYM8-F1
#
_entry.id   AF-A0A2A8BYM8-F1
#
_cell.length_a   1.000
_cell.length_b   1.000
_cell.length_c   1.000
_cell.angle_alpha   90.00
_cell.angle_beta   90.00
_cell.angle_gamma   90.00
#
_symmetry.space_group_name_H-M   'P 1'
#
loop_
_entity.id
_entity.type
_entity.pdbx_description
1 polymer ?
#
loop_
_entity_poly.entity_id
_entity_poly.type
_entity_poly.pdbx_seq_one_letter_code
_entity_poly.pdbx_strand_id
1 'polypeptide(L)'
;MSVFEDVQSFIDENILHSDVFDAADEKKKQKAVKNAENVLYTYYGSTRFIPVSAISYQAIWLLQIDDSVRRADQGVTNVNVMGISISMLQIDRSISPQVLRMLGRRVGRYDLEIEDTNRHRTNPKYGQRL
;
A
#
# COMPACT_ATOMS: atom_id res chain seq x y z
N MET A 1 22.10 10.62 5.48
CA MET A 1 20.79 10.59 6.15
C MET A 1 20.27 9.18 6.09
N SER A 2 19.72 8.69 7.20
CA SER A 2 19.07 7.39 7.22
C SER A 2 17.68 7.50 6.60
N VAL A 3 17.17 6.42 6.01
CA VAL A 3 15.80 6.36 5.44
C VAL A 3 14.76 6.82 6.47
N PHE A 4 15.01 6.56 7.75
CA PHE A 4 14.16 7.01 8.85
C PHE A 4 14.11 8.54 9.00
N GLU A 5 15.26 9.22 8.95
CA GLU A 5 15.34 10.68 9.05
C GLU A 5 14.63 11.34 7.86
N ASP A 6 14.86 10.82 6.65
CA ASP A 6 14.23 11.34 5.43
C ASP A 6 12.70 11.18 5.48
N VAL A 7 12.22 10.04 5.97
CA VAL A 7 10.79 9.78 6.16
C VAL A 7 10.20 10.71 7.23
N GLN A 8 10.92 10.90 8.35
CA GLN A 8 10.45 11.76 9.42
C GLN A 8 10.31 13.21 8.96
N SER A 9 11.34 13.77 8.32
CA SER A 9 11.27 15.12 7.76
C SER A 9 10.16 15.26 6.71
N PHE A 10 9.98 14.24 5.86
CA PHE A 10 8.89 14.27 4.88
C PHE A 10 7.50 14.29 5.53
N ILE A 11 7.29 13.51 6.59
CA ILE A 11 6.02 13.46 7.32
C ILE A 11 5.73 14.83 7.93
N ASP A 12 6.70 15.40 8.65
CA ASP A 12 6.55 16.68 9.36
C ASP A 12 6.20 17.84 8.40
N GLU A 13 6.73 17.82 7.18
CA GLU A 13 6.51 18.89 6.19
C GLU A 13 5.28 18.69 5.30
N ASN A 14 4.93 17.44 4.94
CA ASN A 14 4.01 17.16 3.84
C ASN A 14 2.71 16.47 4.27
N ILE A 15 2.62 15.93 5.50
CA ILE A 15 1.48 15.13 5.93
C ILE A 15 0.77 15.78 7.11
N LEU A 16 -0.38 16.41 6.82
CA LEU A 16 -1.20 17.09 7.82
C LEU A 16 -1.74 16.18 8.94
N HIS A 17 -2.06 14.92 8.63
CA HIS A 17 -2.65 13.98 9.58
C HIS A 17 -1.60 13.01 10.14
N SER A 18 -0.50 13.55 10.64
CA SER A 18 0.63 12.82 11.24
C SER A 18 0.43 12.49 12.72
N ASP A 19 -0.68 12.91 13.36
CA ASP A 19 -0.93 12.77 14.80
C ASP A 19 -0.61 11.39 15.39
N VAL A 20 -0.92 10.32 14.65
CA VAL A 20 -0.68 8.93 15.07
C VAL A 20 0.80 8.57 15.04
N PHE A 21 1.53 9.14 14.08
CA PHE A 21 2.98 9.04 14.02
C PHE A 21 3.61 9.88 15.13
N ASP A 22 3.15 11.12 15.32
CA ASP A 22 3.72 12.04 16.32
C ASP A 22 3.55 11.55 17.75
N ALA A 23 2.40 10.94 18.06
CA ALA A 23 2.11 10.32 19.35
C ALA A 23 2.85 9.00 19.61
N ALA A 24 3.53 8.42 18.61
CA ALA A 24 4.22 7.13 18.75
C ALA A 24 5.66 7.30 19.29
N ASP A 25 6.09 6.35 20.14
CA ASP A 25 7.48 6.28 20.59
C ASP A 25 8.45 6.13 19.42
N GLU A 26 9.68 6.64 19.57
CA GLU A 26 10.72 6.57 18.54
C GLU A 26 11.01 5.13 18.08
N LYS A 27 11.05 4.17 19.00
CA LYS A 27 11.18 2.74 18.67
C LYS A 27 10.02 2.23 17.81
N LYS A 28 8.81 2.73 18.05
CA LYS A 28 7.62 2.36 17.30
C LYS A 28 7.62 3.02 15.92
N LYS A 29 8.04 4.29 15.82
CA LYS A 29 8.27 5.01 14.56
C LYS A 29 9.25 4.25 13.66
N GLN A 30 10.42 3.89 14.19
CA GLN A 30 11.44 3.13 13.44
C GLN A 30 10.92 1.78 12.94
N LYS A 31 10.18 1.04 13.78
CA LYS A 31 9.55 -0.24 13.38
C LYS A 31 8.50 -0.04 12.29
N ALA A 32 7.68 1.00 12.39
CA ALA A 32 6.67 1.31 11.40
C ALA A 32 7.29 1.62 10.02
N VAL A 33 8.35 2.44 9.99
CA VAL A 33 9.07 2.76 8.75
C VAL A 33 9.70 1.51 8.13
N LYS A 34 10.39 0.68 8.93
CA LYS A 34 10.99 -0.56 8.44
C LYS A 34 9.96 -1.56 7.91
N ASN A 35 8.83 -1.69 8.60
CA ASN A 35 7.74 -2.55 8.13
C ASN A 35 7.09 -2.00 6.86
N ALA A 36 6.90 -0.68 6.76
CA ALA A 36 6.39 -0.05 5.55
C ALA A 36 7.29 -0.35 4.35
N GLU A 37 8.60 -0.19 4.52
CA GLU A 37 9.59 -0.52 3.49
C GLU A 37 9.49 -1.98 3.04
N ASN A 38 9.50 -2.93 4.00
CA ASN A 38 9.39 -4.36 3.70
C ASN A 38 8.10 -4.72 2.97
N VAL A 39 6.97 -4.16 3.39
CA VAL A 39 5.66 -4.40 2.76
C VAL A 39 5.66 -3.89 1.32
N LEU A 40 6.21 -2.69 1.08
CA LEU A 40 6.24 -2.10 -0.25
C LEU A 40 7.17 -2.88 -1.19
N TYR A 41 8.36 -3.30 -0.74
CA TYR A 41 9.25 -4.14 -1.55
C TYR A 41 8.65 -5.52 -1.82
N THR A 42 7.93 -6.11 -0.87
CA THR A 42 7.24 -7.39 -1.08
C THR A 42 6.13 -7.24 -2.12
N TYR A 43 5.38 -6.14 -2.08
CA TYR A 43 4.26 -5.91 -2.98
C TYR A 43 4.71 -5.54 -4.40
N TYR A 44 5.67 -4.62 -4.53
CA TYR A 44 6.11 -4.07 -5.82
C TYR A 44 7.35 -4.75 -6.42
N GLY A 45 8.04 -5.60 -5.66
CA GLY A 45 9.30 -6.22 -6.03
C GLY A 45 10.52 -5.44 -5.52
N SER A 46 11.59 -6.17 -5.18
CA SER A 46 12.84 -5.61 -4.64
C SER A 46 13.62 -4.74 -5.62
N THR A 47 13.34 -4.83 -6.91
CA THR A 47 14.04 -4.12 -7.97
C THR A 47 13.42 -2.76 -8.30
N ARG A 48 12.21 -2.48 -7.83
CA ARG A 48 11.52 -1.22 -8.10
C ARG A 48 11.99 -0.15 -7.12
N PHE A 49 12.31 1.04 -7.63
CA PHE A 49 12.56 2.20 -6.79
C PHE A 49 11.28 2.63 -6.07
N ILE A 50 11.36 2.72 -4.74
CA ILE A 50 10.25 3.14 -3.87
C ILE A 50 10.60 4.50 -3.29
N PRO A 51 9.84 5.57 -3.62
CA PRO A 51 10.15 6.90 -3.13
C PRO A 51 9.85 7.02 -1.62
N VAL A 52 10.59 7.90 -0.94
CA VAL A 52 10.41 8.21 0.49
C VAL A 52 8.98 8.62 0.81
N SER A 53 8.33 9.35 -0.10
CA SER A 53 6.92 9.74 0.03
C SER A 53 5.98 8.53 0.14
N ALA A 54 6.22 7.47 -0.63
CA ALA A 54 5.42 6.25 -0.57
C ALA A 54 5.64 5.50 0.76
N ILE A 55 6.88 5.43 1.23
CA ILE A 55 7.22 4.82 2.52
C ILE A 55 6.54 5.58 3.66
N SER A 56 6.54 6.92 3.60
CA SER A 56 5.92 7.80 4.58
C SER A 56 4.41 7.57 4.71
N TYR A 57 3.69 7.58 3.59
CA TYR A 57 2.25 7.29 3.58
C TYR A 57 1.94 5.88 4.06
N GLN A 58 2.78 4.90 3.70
CA GLN A 58 2.62 3.53 4.16
C GLN A 58 2.88 3.37 5.67
N ALA A 59 3.87 4.06 6.22
CA ALA A 59 4.19 4.00 7.65
C ALA A 59 3.04 4.52 8.52
N ILE A 60 2.46 5.66 8.14
CA ILE A 60 1.27 6.22 8.81
C ILE A 60 0.08 5.27 8.69
N TRP A 61 -0.12 4.71 7.50
CA TRP A 61 -1.21 3.78 7.24
C TRP A 61 -1.14 2.52 8.12
N LEU A 62 0.05 1.95 8.31
CA LEU A 62 0.24 0.80 9.20
C LEU A 62 -0.12 1.14 10.65
N LEU A 63 0.30 2.32 11.13
CA LEU A 63 -0.04 2.77 12.48
C LEU A 63 -1.55 3.01 12.68
N GLN A 64 -2.23 3.52 11.65
CA GLN A 64 -3.68 3.76 11.67
C GLN A 64 -4.50 2.47 11.58
N ILE A 65 -4.06 1.51 10.76
CA ILE A 65 -4.74 0.21 10.65
C ILE A 65 -4.68 -0.53 11.96
N ASP A 66 -3.54 -0.58 12.65
CA ASP A 66 -3.44 -1.28 13.94
C ASP A 66 -4.49 -0.75 14.95
N ASP A 67 -4.67 0.57 15.02
CA ASP A 67 -5.69 1.16 15.90
C ASP A 67 -7.11 0.86 15.40
N SER A 68 -7.31 0.83 14.08
CA SER A 68 -8.59 0.51 13.46
C SER A 68 -8.98 -0.96 13.66
N VAL A 69 -8.05 -1.90 13.50
CA VAL A 69 -8.23 -3.33 13.75
C VAL A 69 -8.60 -3.57 15.20
N ARG A 70 -7.92 -2.90 16.14
CA ARG A 70 -8.28 -2.97 17.57
C ARG A 70 -9.71 -2.48 17.83
N ARG A 71 -10.19 -1.46 17.11
CA ARG A 71 -11.59 -1.01 17.19
C ARG A 71 -12.57 -1.98 16.52
N ALA A 72 -12.15 -2.65 15.45
CA ALA A 72 -12.95 -3.69 14.80
C ALA A 72 -13.20 -4.88 15.74
N ASP A 73 -12.19 -5.30 16.51
CA ASP A 73 -12.35 -6.33 17.55
C ASP A 73 -13.37 -5.92 18.64
N GLN A 74 -13.56 -4.61 18.84
CA GLN A 74 -14.58 -4.05 19.75
C GLN A 74 -15.97 -3.92 19.09
N GLY A 75 -16.16 -4.46 17.88
CA GLY A 75 -17.44 -4.45 17.16
C GLY A 75 -17.65 -3.24 16.25
N VAL A 76 -16.63 -2.40 16.02
CA VAL A 76 -16.74 -1.24 15.11
C VAL A 76 -16.62 -1.70 13.66
N THR A 77 -17.70 -1.55 12.87
CA THR A 77 -17.77 -2.04 11.48
C THR A 77 -17.32 -1.02 10.43
N ASN A 78 -17.39 0.28 10.73
CA ASN A 78 -16.99 1.36 9.83
C ASN A 78 -16.13 2.39 10.56
N VAL A 79 -14.98 2.76 9.98
CA VAL A 79 -14.09 3.81 10.52
C VAL A 79 -13.78 4.80 9.39
N ASN A 80 -13.82 6.10 9.68
CA ASN A 80 -13.38 7.13 8.74
C ASN A 80 -11.91 7.46 9.03
N VAL A 81 -11.03 7.22 8.05
CA VAL A 81 -9.59 7.51 8.16
C VAL A 81 -9.18 8.40 6.99
N MET A 82 -8.66 9.59 7.28
CA MET A 82 -8.23 10.58 6.29
C MET A 82 -9.32 10.94 5.25
N GLY A 83 -10.58 11.05 5.69
CA GLY A 83 -11.72 11.39 4.81
C GLY A 83 -12.21 10.22 3.94
N ILE A 84 -11.61 9.04 4.07
CA ILE A 84 -12.03 7.82 3.40
C ILE A 84 -12.85 7.00 4.41
N SER A 85 -14.10 6.72 4.08
CA SER A 85 -14.92 5.78 4.85
C SER A 85 -14.47 4.36 4.56
N ILE A 86 -14.01 3.67 5.60
CA ILE A 86 -13.42 2.34 5.53
C ILE A 86 -14.37 1.35 6.19
N SER A 87 -14.98 0.46 5.41
CA SER A 87 -15.87 -0.61 5.91
C SER A 87 -15.07 -1.87 6.20
N MET A 88 -14.91 -2.28 7.46
CA MET A 88 -14.04 -3.38 7.94
C MET A 88 -14.28 -4.76 7.30
N LEU A 89 -15.28 -4.92 6.44
CA LEU A 89 -15.58 -6.15 5.73
C LEU A 89 -14.62 -6.36 4.53
N GLN A 90 -13.79 -7.40 4.64
CA GLN A 90 -13.24 -8.20 3.51
C GLN A 90 -12.38 -7.54 2.42
N ILE A 91 -11.79 -6.35 2.64
CA ILE A 91 -10.85 -5.75 1.67
C ILE A 91 -9.41 -5.88 2.18
N ASP A 92 -8.50 -6.37 1.34
CA ASP A 92 -7.05 -6.37 1.61
C ASP A 92 -6.54 -4.92 1.69
N ARG A 93 -6.03 -4.54 2.87
CA ARG A 93 -5.60 -3.18 3.23
C ARG A 93 -4.12 -3.10 3.55
N SER A 94 -3.36 -4.12 3.16
CA SER A 94 -1.93 -4.15 3.37
C SER A 94 -1.20 -2.93 2.81
N ILE A 95 -1.70 -2.30 1.73
CA ILE A 95 -1.11 -1.11 1.09
C ILE A 95 -1.99 0.12 1.24
N SER A 96 -1.38 1.26 1.53
CA SER A 96 -2.11 2.53 1.65
C SER A 96 -2.74 2.96 0.31
N PRO A 97 -3.96 3.53 0.33
CA PRO A 97 -4.60 4.03 -0.89
C PRO A 97 -3.79 5.10 -1.62
N GLN A 98 -3.05 5.94 -0.89
CA GLN A 98 -2.21 6.99 -1.48
C GLN A 98 -1.01 6.39 -2.21
N VAL A 99 -0.38 5.35 -1.64
CA VAL A 99 0.68 4.62 -2.34
C VAL A 99 0.17 3.95 -3.59
N LEU A 100 -1.02 3.34 -3.55
CA LEU A 100 -1.64 2.76 -4.75
C LEU A 100 -1.93 3.81 -5.84
N ARG A 101 -2.26 5.05 -5.46
CA ARG A 101 -2.41 6.17 -6.41
C ARG A 101 -1.07 6.60 -7.01
N MET A 102 -0.01 6.60 -6.21
CA MET A 102 1.32 7.04 -6.61
C MET A 102 2.06 6.02 -7.49
N LEU A 103 2.06 4.75 -7.07
CA LEU A 103 2.83 3.68 -7.71
C LEU A 103 1.97 2.78 -8.62
N GLY A 104 0.66 2.96 -8.60
CA GLY A 104 -0.32 2.10 -9.27
C GLY A 104 -0.57 0.80 -8.51
N ARG A 105 -1.65 0.11 -8.88
CA ARG A 105 -1.88 -1.28 -8.44
C ARG A 105 -0.91 -2.20 -9.18
N ARG A 106 -0.50 -3.30 -8.55
CA ARG A 106 0.20 -4.38 -9.26
C ARG A 106 -0.77 -4.94 -10.30
N VAL A 107 -0.62 -4.55 -11.56
CA VAL A 107 -1.32 -5.19 -12.67
C VAL A 107 -0.72 -6.58 -12.78
N GLY A 108 -1.52 -7.61 -12.56
CA GLY A 108 -1.09 -8.99 -12.77
C GLY A 108 -0.58 -9.11 -14.21
N ARG A 109 0.72 -9.34 -14.38
CA ARG A 109 1.19 -9.94 -15.61
C ARG A 109 0.75 -11.39 -15.53
N TYR A 110 -0.21 -11.78 -16.36
CA TYR A 110 -0.41 -13.18 -16.63
C TYR A 110 0.87 -13.65 -17.33
N ASP A 111 1.62 -14.52 -16.68
CA ASP A 111 2.74 -15.26 -17.28
C ASP A 111 2.24 -16.41 -18.16
N LEU A 112 0.99 -16.32 -18.62
CA LEU A 112 0.52 -17.19 -19.68
C LEU A 112 1.26 -16.73 -20.93
N GLU A 113 2.02 -17.65 -21.52
CA GLU A 113 2.56 -17.45 -22.85
C GLU A 113 1.43 -16.98 -23.76
N ILE A 114 1.73 -16.07 -24.69
CA ILE A 114 0.70 -15.55 -25.59
C ILE A 114 -0.08 -16.72 -26.17
N GLU A 115 0.62 -17.83 -26.50
CA GLU A 115 0.25 -19.20 -26.95
C GLU A 115 -0.78 -19.98 -26.09
N ASP A 116 -0.93 -19.65 -24.82
CA ASP A 116 -1.93 -20.24 -23.93
C ASP A 116 -3.18 -19.36 -23.75
N THR A 117 -3.20 -18.16 -24.34
CA THR A 117 -4.37 -17.27 -24.29
C THR A 117 -5.17 -17.27 -25.60
N ASN A 118 -6.48 -17.06 -25.56
CA ASN A 118 -7.31 -16.88 -26.78
C ASN A 118 -7.02 -15.55 -27.54
N ARG A 119 -5.83 -14.96 -27.34
CA ARG A 119 -5.39 -13.69 -27.93
C ARG A 119 -4.38 -13.89 -29.06
N HIS A 120 -4.16 -15.13 -29.52
CA HIS A 120 -3.33 -15.41 -30.70
C HIS A 120 -3.90 -14.71 -31.91
N ARG A 121 -3.17 -13.71 -32.40
CA ARG A 121 -3.52 -13.04 -33.66
C ARG A 121 -3.13 -13.86 -34.89
N THR A 122 -2.28 -14.87 -34.71
CA THR A 122 -1.66 -15.67 -35.77
C THR A 122 -2.33 -17.03 -36.00
N ASN A 123 -3.17 -17.53 -35.08
CA ASN A 123 -3.83 -18.82 -35.23
C ASN A 123 -5.24 -18.65 -35.85
N PRO A 124 -5.47 -19.14 -37.08
CA PRO A 124 -6.74 -18.95 -37.80
C PRO A 124 -7.93 -19.62 -37.12
N LYS A 125 -7.71 -20.60 -36.21
CA LYS A 125 -8.76 -21.28 -35.45
C LYS A 125 -9.51 -20.36 -34.47
N TYR A 126 -8.87 -19.28 -34.01
CA TYR A 126 -9.43 -18.33 -33.03
C TYR A 126 -9.71 -16.94 -33.64
N GLY A 127 -9.39 -16.74 -34.93
CA GLY A 127 -9.61 -15.50 -35.67
C GLY A 127 -11.01 -15.38 -36.29
N GLN A 128 -11.84 -16.42 -36.24
CA GLN A 128 -13.22 -16.35 -36.71
C GLN A 128 -14.08 -15.65 -35.64
N ARG A 129 -14.35 -14.37 -35.88
CA ARG A 129 -15.48 -13.69 -35.24
C ARG A 129 -16.76 -14.35 -35.74
N LEU A 130 -17.57 -14.87 -34.80
CA LEU A 130 -18.99 -15.15 -35.03
C LEU A 130 -19.72 -13.84 -35.40
#